data_AF-A0A1R1S825-F1
#
_entry.id   AF-A0A1R1S825-F1
#
_cell.length_a   1.000
_cell.length_b   1.000
_cell.length_c   1.000
_cell.angle_alpha   90.00
_cell.angle_beta   90.00
_cell.angle_gamma   90.00
#
_symmetry.space_group_name_H-M   'P 1'
#
loop_
_entity.id
_entity.type
_entity.pdbx_description
1 polymer ?
#
loop_
_entity_poly.entity_id
_entity_poly.type
_entity_poly.pdbx_seq_one_letter_code
_entity_poly.pdbx_strand_id
1 'polypeptide(L)'
;MATTDAYGQGIPITALTDQPNANSLIFGPVDELTERSVMRFSSASARNATLSSPVAGMVAYLTTEKLFTGYDGTAWVVLAAGTSAWTNVPLASGFTHNGNSNGNFQYRVVNLFGEPTVMLQGAVNATYSGSNIANGGIVTSSPLPSSARPGSLRTVVIPCSDVSSVRITLKLDAQPDGHLKIYGTGTGADGTSKPPWIGFNGVFYSL
;
A
#
# COMPACT_ATOMS: atom_id res chain seq x y z
N MET A 1 -35.21 0.67 33.86
CA MET A 1 -34.77 0.50 32.45
C MET A 1 -33.40 1.14 32.39
N ALA A 2 -32.35 0.43 31.96
CA ALA A 2 -31.03 1.04 31.84
C ALA A 2 -31.13 2.25 30.92
N THR A 3 -30.75 3.43 31.41
CA THR A 3 -30.70 4.64 30.59
C THR A 3 -29.52 4.48 29.65
N THR A 4 -29.73 4.64 28.34
CA THR A 4 -28.65 4.62 27.36
C THR A 4 -28.27 6.04 26.96
N ASP A 5 -27.14 6.19 26.28
CA ASP A 5 -26.71 7.47 25.73
C ASP A 5 -27.74 8.10 24.78
N ALA A 6 -27.75 9.43 24.75
CA ALA A 6 -28.66 10.22 23.90
C ALA A 6 -28.33 10.14 22.40
N TYR A 7 -27.19 9.58 22.02
CA TYR A 7 -26.75 9.44 20.63
C TYR A 7 -27.19 8.12 20.01
N GLY A 8 -28.01 7.33 20.71
CA GLY A 8 -28.56 6.07 20.22
C GLY A 8 -27.51 4.99 20.03
N GLN A 9 -26.36 5.11 20.70
CA GLN A 9 -25.29 4.12 20.61
C GLN A 9 -25.60 2.90 21.47
N GLY A 10 -26.45 3.03 22.50
CA GLY A 10 -26.78 1.93 23.41
C GLY A 10 -25.79 1.78 24.56
N ILE A 11 -24.94 2.78 24.79
CA ILE A 11 -23.98 2.79 25.89
C ILE A 11 -24.76 2.94 27.19
N PRO A 12 -24.66 1.98 28.13
CA PRO A 12 -25.41 2.04 29.38
C PRO A 12 -24.87 3.14 30.28
N ILE A 13 -25.79 3.93 30.85
CA ILE A 13 -25.53 4.96 31.85
C ILE A 13 -26.07 4.44 33.17
N THR A 14 -25.21 4.37 34.19
CA THR A 14 -25.61 3.98 35.54
C THR A 14 -26.67 4.94 36.07
N ALA A 15 -27.78 4.42 36.55
CA ALA A 15 -28.86 5.19 37.15
C ALA A 15 -28.57 5.48 38.63
N LEU A 16 -29.12 6.57 39.16
CA LEU A 16 -29.03 6.90 40.59
C LEU A 16 -29.68 5.85 41.51
N THR A 17 -30.48 4.95 40.94
CA THR A 17 -31.13 3.83 41.63
C THR A 17 -30.29 2.56 41.68
N ASP A 18 -29.16 2.50 40.96
CA ASP A 18 -28.29 1.33 40.95
C ASP A 18 -27.49 1.25 42.26
N GLN A 19 -27.20 0.03 42.72
CA GLN A 19 -26.37 -0.15 43.92
C GLN A 19 -24.97 0.47 43.70
N PRO A 20 -24.41 1.16 44.71
CA PRO A 20 -23.07 1.74 44.59
C PRO A 20 -22.01 0.67 44.31
N ASN A 21 -21.52 0.62 43.07
CA ASN A 21 -20.42 -0.25 42.66
C ASN A 21 -19.48 0.53 41.74
N ALA A 22 -18.33 0.96 42.29
CA ALA A 22 -17.35 1.76 41.57
C ALA A 22 -16.76 1.03 40.34
N ASN A 23 -16.65 -0.31 40.38
CA ASN A 23 -16.20 -1.09 39.23
C ASN A 23 -17.23 -1.04 38.10
N SER A 24 -18.52 -1.25 38.40
CA SER A 24 -19.58 -1.20 37.40
C SER A 24 -19.77 0.19 36.79
N LEU A 25 -19.55 1.25 37.57
CA LEU A 25 -19.63 2.65 37.12
C LEU A 25 -18.54 3.03 36.10
N ILE A 26 -17.36 2.41 36.19
CA ILE A 26 -16.22 2.75 35.33
C ILE A 26 -16.09 1.76 34.17
N PHE A 27 -16.08 0.45 34.44
CA PHE A 27 -15.76 -0.54 33.42
C PHE A 27 -16.86 -0.69 32.35
N GLY A 28 -18.14 -0.63 32.73
CA GLY A 28 -19.25 -0.77 31.77
C GLY A 28 -19.19 0.24 30.62
N PRO A 29 -19.15 1.56 30.91
CA PRO A 29 -19.00 2.58 29.87
C PRO A 29 -17.66 2.52 29.14
N VAL A 30 -16.56 2.15 29.83
CA VAL A 30 -15.22 2.07 29.21
C VAL A 30 -15.16 0.95 28.19
N ASP A 31 -15.69 -0.23 28.48
CA ASP A 31 -15.67 -1.37 27.56
C ASP A 31 -16.50 -1.06 26.30
N GLU A 32 -17.71 -0.53 26.49
CA GLU A 32 -18.61 -0.10 25.40
C GLU A 32 -18.03 1.04 24.55
N LEU A 33 -17.34 2.00 25.17
CA LEU A 33 -16.66 3.07 24.44
C LEU A 33 -15.40 2.58 23.74
N THR A 34 -14.68 1.62 24.33
CA THR A 34 -13.44 1.10 23.77
C THR A 34 -13.71 0.39 22.45
N GLU A 35 -14.75 -0.45 22.38
CA GLU A 35 -15.15 -1.13 21.13
C GLU A 35 -15.61 -0.17 20.03
N ARG A 36 -16.14 1.00 20.42
CA ARG A 36 -16.59 2.07 19.51
C ARG A 36 -15.49 3.08 19.18
N SER A 37 -14.33 2.96 19.82
CA SER A 37 -13.14 3.78 19.57
C SER A 37 -12.17 3.08 18.62
N VAL A 38 -11.18 3.82 18.13
CA VAL A 38 -10.08 3.20 17.37
C VAL A 38 -9.16 2.46 18.34
N MET A 39 -9.29 1.14 18.40
CA MET A 39 -8.41 0.25 19.16
C MET A 39 -6.99 0.26 18.57
N ARG A 40 -5.95 -0.07 19.36
CA ARG A 40 -4.56 -0.07 18.90
C ARG A 40 -3.89 -1.42 19.16
N PHE A 41 -3.26 -1.99 18.13
CA PHE A 41 -2.55 -3.27 18.21
C PHE A 41 -1.18 -3.18 17.53
N SER A 42 -0.25 -4.06 17.92
CA SER A 42 1.08 -4.12 17.30
C SER A 42 1.04 -4.62 15.86
N SER A 43 0.17 -5.60 15.55
CA SER A 43 0.01 -6.20 14.21
C SER A 43 -1.37 -6.82 14.03
N ALA A 44 -1.68 -7.24 12.81
CA ALA A 44 -2.92 -7.97 12.52
C ALA A 44 -3.02 -9.28 13.32
N SER A 45 -1.91 -10.00 13.52
CA SER A 45 -1.88 -11.22 14.33
C SER A 45 -2.18 -10.96 15.79
N ALA A 46 -1.62 -9.89 16.37
CA ALA A 46 -1.88 -9.52 17.75
C ALA A 46 -3.35 -9.12 17.97
N ARG A 47 -3.92 -8.36 17.02
CA ARG A 47 -5.35 -8.04 17.03
C ARG A 47 -6.21 -9.31 16.98
N ASN A 48 -5.95 -10.20 16.02
CA ASN A 48 -6.76 -11.41 15.82
C ASN A 48 -6.65 -12.39 17.01
N ALA A 49 -5.51 -12.40 17.72
CA ALA A 49 -5.36 -13.18 18.96
C ALA A 49 -6.13 -12.56 20.15
N THR A 50 -6.27 -11.23 20.17
CA THR A 50 -6.95 -10.50 21.26
C THR A 50 -8.47 -10.44 21.05
N LEU A 51 -8.91 -10.24 19.82
CA LEU A 51 -10.31 -10.09 19.43
C LEU A 51 -10.82 -11.38 18.79
N SER A 52 -11.23 -12.35 19.59
CA SER A 52 -11.74 -13.65 19.11
C SER A 52 -13.18 -13.61 18.59
N SER A 53 -13.93 -12.54 18.90
CA SER A 53 -15.33 -12.37 18.50
C SER A 53 -15.61 -10.92 18.08
N PRO A 54 -14.97 -10.43 16.99
CA PRO A 54 -15.15 -9.06 16.54
C PRO A 54 -16.59 -8.81 16.04
N VAL A 55 -17.09 -7.60 16.28
CA VAL A 55 -18.42 -7.14 15.86
C VAL A 55 -18.28 -6.17 14.70
N ALA A 56 -19.25 -6.18 13.77
CA ALA A 56 -19.27 -5.28 12.64
C ALA A 56 -19.18 -3.81 13.10
N GLY A 57 -18.33 -3.02 12.44
CA GLY A 57 -18.10 -1.61 12.77
C GLY A 57 -16.92 -1.36 13.72
N MET A 58 -16.34 -2.39 14.35
CA MET A 58 -15.11 -2.22 15.12
C MET A 58 -13.96 -1.69 14.25
N VAL A 59 -13.20 -0.71 14.77
CA VAL A 59 -12.04 -0.11 14.07
C VAL A 59 -10.77 -0.28 14.90
N ALA A 60 -9.68 -0.65 14.24
CA ALA A 60 -8.39 -0.84 14.85
C ALA A 60 -7.25 -0.22 14.03
N TYR A 61 -6.30 0.42 14.70
CA TYR A 61 -5.04 0.86 14.16
C TYR A 61 -3.92 -0.15 14.45
N LEU A 62 -3.23 -0.60 13.40
CA LEU A 62 -2.08 -1.50 13.49
C LEU A 62 -0.79 -0.66 13.44
N THR A 63 -0.02 -0.66 14.52
CA THR A 63 1.10 0.28 14.68
C THR A 63 2.33 -0.08 13.82
N THR A 64 2.58 -1.37 13.59
CA THR A 64 3.70 -1.82 12.75
C THR A 64 3.45 -1.49 11.28
N GLU A 65 2.26 -1.84 10.79
CA GLU A 65 1.87 -1.67 9.39
C GLU A 65 1.35 -0.26 9.10
N LYS A 66 1.02 0.53 10.13
CA LYS A 66 0.42 1.88 10.05
C LYS A 66 -0.91 1.89 9.30
N LEU A 67 -1.77 0.92 9.60
CA LEU A 67 -3.06 0.71 8.92
C LEU A 67 -4.24 0.94 9.85
N PHE A 68 -5.25 1.68 9.39
CA PHE A 68 -6.59 1.59 9.94
C PHE A 68 -7.32 0.43 9.28
N THR A 69 -7.87 -0.43 10.12
CA THR A 69 -8.65 -1.60 9.71
C THR A 69 -10.02 -1.54 10.36
N GLY A 70 -11.05 -2.00 9.65
CA GLY A 70 -12.42 -2.10 10.15
C GLY A 70 -12.94 -3.52 9.98
N TYR A 71 -13.72 -4.03 10.93
CA TYR A 71 -14.40 -5.31 10.77
C TYR A 71 -15.74 -5.08 10.07
N ASP A 72 -15.93 -5.66 8.87
CA ASP A 72 -17.15 -5.47 8.06
C ASP A 72 -18.30 -6.42 8.44
N GLY A 73 -18.10 -7.24 9.48
CA GLY A 73 -19.01 -8.31 9.91
C GLY A 73 -18.55 -9.71 9.51
N THR A 74 -17.63 -9.81 8.54
CA THR A 74 -17.08 -11.09 8.05
C THR A 74 -15.56 -11.14 8.16
N ALA A 75 -14.89 -10.03 7.86
CA ALA A 75 -13.44 -9.93 7.88
C ALA A 75 -12.98 -8.53 8.28
N TRP A 76 -11.71 -8.45 8.65
CA TRP A 76 -11.04 -7.16 8.82
C TRP A 76 -10.56 -6.64 7.48
N VAL A 77 -11.06 -5.47 7.07
CA VAL A 77 -10.68 -4.78 5.83
C VAL A 77 -9.84 -3.54 6.14
N VAL A 78 -9.03 -3.08 5.18
CA VAL A 78 -8.22 -1.86 5.35
C VAL A 78 -9.07 -0.64 4.98
N LEU A 79 -9.28 0.26 5.93
CA LEU A 79 -10.05 1.50 5.73
C LEU A 79 -9.15 2.64 5.23
N ALA A 80 -7.95 2.73 5.80
CA ALA A 80 -6.95 3.70 5.39
C ALA A 80 -5.55 3.15 5.69
N ALA A 81 -4.62 3.40 4.77
CA ALA A 81 -3.20 3.24 5.06
C ALA A 81 -2.64 4.63 5.41
N GLY A 82 -1.81 4.72 6.44
CA GLY A 82 -1.08 5.95 6.74
C GLY A 82 -0.26 6.42 5.52
N THR A 83 0.09 7.70 5.48
CA THR A 83 0.95 8.26 4.45
C THR A 83 2.29 7.53 4.45
N SER A 84 2.45 6.51 3.60
CA SER A 84 3.74 5.86 3.42
C SER A 84 4.69 6.89 2.82
N ALA A 85 5.75 7.19 3.56
CA ALA A 85 6.86 7.97 3.05
C ALA A 85 7.37 7.31 1.77
N TRP A 86 7.74 8.14 0.79
CA TRP A 86 8.36 7.64 -0.43
C TRP A 86 9.67 6.93 -0.11
N THR A 87 9.80 5.71 -0.60
CA THR A 87 11.00 4.89 -0.44
C THR A 87 11.68 4.76 -1.80
N ASN A 88 13.00 5.00 -1.86
CA ASN A 88 13.75 4.81 -3.09
C ASN A 88 13.71 3.34 -3.50
N VAL A 89 13.43 3.09 -4.78
CA VAL A 89 13.58 1.76 -5.35
C VAL A 89 15.08 1.46 -5.48
N PRO A 90 15.59 0.35 -4.92
CA PRO A 90 16.99 -0.02 -5.08
C PRO A 90 17.24 -0.37 -6.54
N LEU A 91 18.06 0.41 -7.25
CA LEU A 91 18.27 0.23 -8.69
C LEU A 91 19.34 -0.83 -8.99
N ALA A 92 19.09 -1.64 -10.01
CA ALA A 92 20.05 -2.56 -10.60
C ALA A 92 21.07 -1.83 -11.49
N SER A 93 22.21 -2.46 -11.73
CA SER A 93 23.30 -1.87 -12.54
C SER A 93 22.80 -1.45 -13.93
N GLY A 94 23.23 -0.29 -14.41
CA GLY A 94 22.76 0.22 -15.70
C GLY A 94 21.41 0.97 -15.65
N PHE A 95 20.85 1.15 -14.45
CA PHE A 95 19.83 2.15 -14.16
C PHE A 95 20.36 3.17 -13.16
N THR A 96 20.00 4.44 -13.32
CA THR A 96 20.24 5.48 -12.32
C THR A 96 18.99 6.31 -12.11
N HIS A 97 18.83 6.92 -10.94
CA HIS A 97 17.69 7.77 -10.62
C HIS A 97 17.68 9.05 -11.48
N ASN A 98 16.58 9.79 -11.41
CA ASN A 98 16.44 11.14 -11.97
C ASN A 98 16.50 11.18 -13.50
N GLY A 99 15.88 10.18 -14.16
CA GLY A 99 15.66 10.22 -15.61
C GLY A 99 14.87 11.47 -16.01
N ASN A 100 15.31 12.19 -17.04
CA ASN A 100 14.64 13.43 -17.48
C ASN A 100 14.36 14.43 -16.36
N SER A 101 15.23 14.51 -15.34
CA SER A 101 15.06 15.42 -14.19
C SER A 101 13.73 15.24 -13.42
N ASN A 102 13.15 14.04 -13.42
CA ASN A 102 11.87 13.76 -12.76
C ASN A 102 12.01 13.30 -11.30
N GLY A 103 13.20 13.39 -10.70
CA GLY A 103 13.48 12.94 -9.34
C GLY A 103 13.75 11.44 -9.23
N ASN A 104 13.99 10.98 -7.99
CA ASN A 104 14.32 9.58 -7.73
C ASN A 104 13.14 8.65 -8.03
N PHE A 105 13.41 7.52 -8.68
CA PHE A 105 12.45 6.43 -8.78
C PHE A 105 12.12 5.88 -7.38
N GLN A 106 10.88 6.06 -6.97
CA GLN A 106 10.39 5.80 -5.63
C GLN A 106 9.05 5.07 -5.67
N TYR A 107 8.73 4.38 -4.58
CA TYR A 107 7.44 3.74 -4.37
C TYR A 107 6.88 4.08 -2.99
N ARG A 108 5.57 3.91 -2.84
CA ARG A 108 4.87 3.86 -1.55
C ARG A 108 3.65 2.97 -1.65
N VAL A 109 3.26 2.35 -0.55
CA VAL A 109 2.00 1.59 -0.45
C VAL A 109 0.94 2.51 0.11
N VAL A 110 -0.16 2.65 -0.62
CA VAL A 110 -1.33 3.47 -0.26
C VAL A 110 -2.58 2.60 -0.29
N ASN A 111 -3.62 2.99 0.44
CA ASN A 111 -4.95 2.48 0.19
C ASN A 111 -5.57 3.33 -0.93
N LEU A 112 -5.81 2.71 -2.08
CA LEU A 112 -6.51 3.33 -3.19
C LEU A 112 -7.83 2.59 -3.39
N PHE A 113 -8.95 3.28 -3.10
CA PHE A 113 -10.32 2.74 -3.25
C PHE A 113 -10.61 1.46 -2.45
N GLY A 114 -10.02 1.30 -1.26
CA GLY A 114 -10.21 0.12 -0.41
C GLY A 114 -9.22 -1.00 -0.67
N GLU A 115 -8.32 -0.85 -1.65
CA GLU A 115 -7.32 -1.86 -2.02
C GLU A 115 -5.89 -1.34 -1.76
N PRO A 116 -5.04 -2.15 -1.09
CA PRO A 116 -3.61 -1.85 -1.01
C PRO A 116 -3.00 -1.78 -2.42
N THR A 117 -2.44 -0.62 -2.75
CA THR A 117 -1.91 -0.30 -4.07
C THR A 117 -0.52 0.30 -3.91
N VAL A 118 0.42 -0.13 -4.75
CA VAL A 118 1.71 0.55 -4.87
C VAL A 118 1.56 1.71 -5.84
N MET A 119 1.90 2.90 -5.37
CA MET A 119 2.09 4.09 -6.18
C MET A 119 3.58 4.27 -6.46
N LEU A 120 3.91 4.56 -7.72
CA LEU A 120 5.26 4.87 -8.17
C LEU A 120 5.39 6.35 -8.51
N GLN A 121 6.60 6.88 -8.39
CA GLN A 121 6.95 8.21 -8.89
C GLN A 121 8.42 8.28 -9.30
N GLY A 122 8.78 9.36 -9.98
CA GLY A 122 10.12 9.63 -10.46
C GLY A 122 10.42 8.95 -11.79
N ALA A 123 11.71 8.82 -12.09
CA ALA A 123 12.18 8.24 -13.34
C ALA A 123 13.57 7.62 -13.18
N VAL A 124 13.93 6.77 -14.14
CA VAL A 124 15.28 6.22 -14.27
C VAL A 124 15.90 6.62 -15.60
N ASN A 125 17.21 6.85 -15.61
CA ASN A 125 18.01 6.74 -16.83
C ASN A 125 18.30 5.25 -17.10
N ALA A 126 18.29 4.85 -18.36
CA ALA A 126 18.53 3.46 -18.78
C ALA A 126 19.76 3.38 -19.69
N THR A 127 20.60 2.37 -19.44
CA THR A 127 21.72 2.03 -20.31
C THR A 127 21.40 0.76 -21.11
N TYR A 128 22.04 0.65 -22.27
CA TYR A 128 21.82 -0.44 -23.23
C TYR A 128 23.16 -1.01 -23.66
N SER A 129 23.23 -2.35 -23.75
CA SER A 129 24.33 -3.06 -24.41
C SER A 129 23.83 -3.58 -25.75
N GLY A 130 24.26 -2.92 -26.84
CA GLY A 130 23.68 -3.15 -28.16
C GLY A 130 22.19 -2.83 -28.16
N SER A 131 21.34 -3.81 -28.51
CA SER A 131 19.88 -3.68 -28.49
C SER A 131 19.21 -4.13 -27.19
N ASN A 132 19.96 -4.56 -26.19
CA ASN A 132 19.41 -5.08 -24.95
C ASN A 132 19.48 -4.01 -23.85
N ILE A 133 18.37 -3.79 -23.17
CA ILE A 133 18.35 -3.01 -21.92
C ILE A 133 19.14 -3.76 -20.84
N ALA A 134 19.82 -3.01 -19.96
CA ALA A 134 20.56 -3.57 -18.85
C ALA A 134 19.71 -4.54 -18.00
N ASN A 135 20.34 -5.59 -17.47
CA ASN A 135 19.74 -6.64 -16.62
C ASN A 135 18.47 -7.30 -17.19
N GLY A 136 18.34 -7.37 -18.52
CA GLY A 136 17.14 -7.91 -19.15
C GLY A 136 15.86 -7.15 -18.78
N GLY A 137 15.99 -5.88 -18.38
CA GLY A 137 14.89 -4.99 -18.03
C GLY A 137 14.52 -4.99 -16.55
N ILE A 138 15.17 -5.81 -15.70
CA ILE A 138 14.94 -5.77 -14.26
C ILE A 138 15.57 -4.49 -13.69
N VAL A 139 14.71 -3.61 -13.18
CA VAL A 139 15.10 -2.27 -12.69
C VAL A 139 15.60 -2.32 -11.26
N THR A 140 15.09 -3.27 -10.47
CA THR A 140 15.38 -3.44 -9.04
C THR A 140 16.64 -4.27 -8.80
N SER A 141 17.60 -3.82 -7.98
CA SER A 141 18.77 -4.64 -7.57
C SER A 141 18.43 -5.68 -6.50
N SER A 142 17.41 -5.42 -5.69
CA SER A 142 16.85 -6.34 -4.71
C SER A 142 15.33 -6.31 -4.78
N PRO A 143 14.63 -7.40 -4.42
CA PRO A 143 13.18 -7.40 -4.44
C PRO A 143 12.63 -6.35 -3.47
N LEU A 144 11.50 -5.73 -3.83
CA LEU A 144 10.73 -4.86 -2.93
C LEU A 144 10.33 -5.63 -1.65
N PRO A 145 10.04 -4.98 -0.52
CA PRO A 145 9.56 -5.67 0.68
C PRO A 145 8.24 -6.39 0.42
N SER A 146 7.94 -7.45 1.18
CA SER A 146 6.72 -8.26 1.00
C SER A 146 5.42 -7.45 1.03
N SER A 147 5.37 -6.36 1.79
CA SER A 147 4.23 -5.43 1.83
C SER A 147 3.99 -4.64 0.54
N ALA A 148 4.90 -4.70 -0.43
CA ALA A 148 4.83 -4.04 -1.73
C ALA A 148 4.92 -5.03 -2.91
N ARG A 149 4.74 -6.34 -2.67
CA ARG A 149 4.74 -7.36 -3.73
C ARG A 149 3.32 -7.79 -4.05
N PRO A 150 2.94 -7.85 -5.34
CA PRO A 150 1.62 -8.31 -5.69
C PRO A 150 1.50 -9.84 -5.55
N GLY A 151 0.32 -10.34 -5.20
CA GLY A 151 0.07 -11.79 -5.10
C GLY A 151 0.08 -12.51 -6.45
N SER A 152 -0.04 -11.78 -7.55
CA SER A 152 0.04 -12.27 -8.94
C SER A 152 0.67 -11.20 -9.83
N LEU A 153 1.11 -11.56 -11.03
CA LEU A 153 1.73 -10.62 -11.97
C LEU A 153 0.81 -9.41 -12.23
N ARG A 154 1.34 -8.20 -12.06
CA ARG A 154 0.66 -6.96 -12.46
C ARG A 154 1.40 -6.30 -13.60
N THR A 155 0.69 -6.06 -14.69
CA THR A 155 1.21 -5.39 -15.87
C THR A 155 0.61 -4.00 -15.98
N VAL A 156 1.46 -2.97 -16.10
CA VAL A 156 1.04 -1.58 -16.24
C VAL A 156 1.83 -0.88 -17.34
N VAL A 157 1.28 0.21 -17.88
CA VAL A 157 1.95 1.03 -18.89
C VAL A 157 2.80 2.09 -18.19
N ILE A 158 4.01 2.32 -18.70
CA ILE A 158 4.92 3.37 -18.20
C ILE A 158 5.36 4.28 -19.36
N PRO A 159 5.49 5.59 -19.15
CA PRO A 159 6.03 6.49 -20.17
C PRO A 159 7.54 6.32 -20.35
N CYS A 160 8.04 6.63 -21.54
CA CYS A 160 9.47 6.70 -21.83
C CYS A 160 9.78 7.83 -22.80
N SER A 161 11.07 8.14 -22.97
CA SER A 161 11.52 9.12 -23.94
C SER A 161 11.07 8.78 -25.37
N ASP A 162 10.66 9.80 -26.12
CA ASP A 162 10.55 9.74 -27.58
C ASP A 162 11.92 9.77 -28.27
N VAL A 163 12.92 10.41 -27.66
CA VAL A 163 14.31 10.38 -28.13
C VAL A 163 14.84 8.93 -28.15
N SER A 164 15.44 8.53 -29.27
CA SER A 164 15.99 7.18 -29.49
C SER A 164 14.98 6.05 -29.29
N SER A 165 13.68 6.34 -29.44
CA SER A 165 12.61 5.37 -29.33
C SER A 165 11.56 5.56 -30.42
N VAL A 166 11.04 4.47 -30.95
CA VAL A 166 9.88 4.49 -31.88
C VAL A 166 8.54 4.49 -31.15
N ARG A 167 8.55 4.51 -29.82
CA ARG A 167 7.37 4.49 -28.95
C ARG A 167 7.58 5.39 -27.74
N ILE A 168 6.49 5.93 -27.20
CA ILE A 168 6.49 6.80 -26.00
C ILE A 168 5.99 6.07 -24.74
N THR A 169 5.63 4.80 -24.87
CA THR A 169 5.20 3.96 -23.75
C THR A 169 5.89 2.59 -23.80
N LEU A 170 6.16 2.07 -22.61
CA LEU A 170 6.69 0.74 -22.35
C LEU A 170 5.73 -0.02 -21.43
N LYS A 171 6.02 -1.30 -21.25
CA LYS A 171 5.31 -2.17 -20.31
C LYS A 171 6.17 -2.36 -19.06
N LEU A 172 5.58 -2.25 -17.89
CA LEU A 172 6.16 -2.66 -16.60
C LEU A 172 5.42 -3.87 -16.06
N ASP A 173 6.17 -4.89 -15.68
CA ASP A 173 5.68 -6.01 -14.88
C ASP A 173 6.16 -5.86 -13.44
N ALA A 174 5.23 -5.74 -12.50
CA ALA A 174 5.48 -5.95 -11.08
C ALA A 174 5.27 -7.45 -10.78
N GLN A 175 6.36 -8.13 -10.47
CA GLN A 175 6.41 -9.57 -10.33
C GLN A 175 6.13 -10.02 -8.88
N PRO A 176 5.54 -11.20 -8.64
CA PRO A 176 5.26 -11.68 -7.28
C PRO A 176 6.50 -11.89 -6.39
N ASP A 177 7.67 -12.06 -7.00
CA ASP A 177 8.95 -12.15 -6.29
C ASP A 177 9.46 -10.79 -5.79
N GLY A 178 8.82 -9.69 -6.20
CA GLY A 178 9.13 -8.32 -5.81
C GLY A 178 10.06 -7.58 -6.78
N HIS A 179 10.39 -8.16 -7.93
CA HIS A 179 11.14 -7.46 -8.97
C HIS A 179 10.24 -6.67 -9.92
N LEU A 180 10.77 -5.53 -10.39
CA LEU A 180 10.11 -4.69 -11.39
C LEU A 180 10.84 -4.83 -12.72
N LYS A 181 10.13 -5.28 -13.77
CA LYS A 181 10.72 -5.59 -15.07
C LYS A 181 10.09 -4.80 -16.20
N ILE A 182 10.93 -4.15 -17.00
CA ILE A 182 10.53 -3.37 -18.16
C ILE A 182 10.56 -4.23 -19.43
N TYR A 183 9.55 -4.03 -20.27
CA TYR A 183 9.41 -4.65 -21.59
C TYR A 183 9.12 -3.60 -22.66
N GLY A 184 9.35 -3.97 -23.92
CA GLY A 184 9.11 -3.10 -25.08
C GLY A 184 10.31 -2.27 -25.51
N THR A 185 11.52 -2.62 -25.05
CA THR A 185 12.78 -2.04 -25.51
C THR A 185 13.49 -2.95 -26.51
N GLY A 186 14.50 -2.41 -27.17
CA GLY A 186 15.29 -3.12 -28.18
C GLY A 186 14.73 -2.99 -29.60
N THR A 187 15.22 -3.83 -30.50
CA THR A 187 14.85 -3.82 -31.91
C THR A 187 13.65 -4.75 -32.14
N GLY A 188 12.55 -4.21 -32.65
CA GLY A 188 11.35 -4.96 -33.02
C GLY A 188 10.86 -4.60 -34.42
N ALA A 189 9.67 -5.09 -34.79
CA ALA A 189 9.07 -4.84 -36.10
C ALA A 189 8.85 -3.35 -36.41
N ASP A 190 8.50 -2.57 -35.39
CA ASP A 190 8.24 -1.13 -35.51
C ASP A 190 9.53 -0.28 -35.49
N GLY A 191 10.70 -0.92 -35.37
CA GLY A 191 12.00 -0.27 -35.24
C GLY A 191 12.61 -0.44 -33.85
N THR A 192 13.60 0.40 -33.54
CA THR A 192 14.41 0.27 -32.32
C THR A 192 13.93 1.24 -31.23
N SER A 193 13.63 0.70 -30.05
CA SER A 193 13.21 1.45 -28.85
C SER A 193 14.30 1.39 -27.77
N LYS A 194 15.09 2.47 -27.65
CA LYS A 194 16.15 2.64 -26.65
C LYS A 194 16.00 3.97 -25.92
N PRO A 195 14.86 4.22 -25.27
CA PRO A 195 14.64 5.48 -24.58
C PRO A 195 15.72 5.68 -23.50
N PRO A 196 16.42 6.83 -23.49
CA PRO A 196 17.46 7.12 -22.49
C PRO A 196 16.89 7.26 -21.07
N TRP A 197 15.60 7.55 -20.94
CA TRP A 197 14.90 7.62 -19.67
C TRP A 197 13.52 6.98 -19.73
N ILE A 198 13.05 6.53 -18.57
CA ILE A 198 11.77 5.85 -18.37
C ILE A 198 11.12 6.43 -17.11
N GLY A 199 9.89 6.91 -17.24
CA GLY A 199 9.16 7.61 -16.17
C GLY A 199 8.16 6.70 -15.46
N PHE A 200 7.88 7.01 -14.20
CA PHE A 200 6.95 6.25 -13.34
C PHE A 200 5.95 7.14 -12.60
N ASN A 201 5.91 8.44 -12.89
CA ASN A 201 4.96 9.37 -12.30
C ASN A 201 3.52 8.96 -12.62
N GLY A 202 2.71 8.76 -11.57
CA GLY A 202 1.31 8.38 -11.72
C GLY A 202 1.09 6.93 -12.16
N VAL A 203 2.10 6.07 -11.98
CA VAL A 203 1.96 4.63 -12.23
C VAL A 203 1.56 3.93 -10.93
N PHE A 204 0.57 3.05 -11.02
CA PHE A 204 0.01 2.33 -9.87
C PHE A 204 -0.19 0.85 -10.21
N TYR A 205 0.02 -0.05 -9.25
CA TYR A 205 -0.39 -1.46 -9.38
C TYR A 205 -0.96 -1.98 -8.06
N SER A 206 -1.98 -2.83 -8.13
CA SER A 206 -2.59 -3.45 -6.95
C SER A 206 -1.73 -4.58 -6.37
N LEU A 207 -1.85 -4.79 -5.05
CA LEU A 207 -1.15 -5.86 -4.33
C LEU A 207 -1.97 -7.15 -4.27
#